data_AF-A0A2M8B5X8-F1
#
_entry.id   AF-A0A2M8B5X8-F1
#
_cell.length_a   1.000
_cell.length_b   1.000
_cell.length_c   1.000
_cell.angle_alpha   90.00
_cell.angle_beta   90.00
_cell.angle_gamma   90.00
#
_symmetry.space_group_name_H-M   'P 1'
#
loop_
_entity.id
_entity.type
_entity.pdbx_description
1 polymer ?
#
loop_
_entity_poly.entity_id
_entity_poly.type
_entity_poly.pdbx_seq_one_letter_code
_entity_poly.pdbx_strand_id
1 'polypeptide(L)'
;MSVQGRIGGAGGGKVKRALGIQAALEWAFRVEQAQLELPPPKDGADEGYSFGLEYVLIQQAALGCKVDGGQHKMGSYTHADAEVIAATVAGMPSNLGGIRMAICVVELARAG
;
A
#
# COMPACT_ATOMS: atom_id res chain seq x y z
N MET A 1 30.38 9.58 -8.86
CA MET A 1 30.65 10.86 -8.16
C MET A 1 29.81 11.95 -8.83
N SER A 2 28.51 12.06 -8.51
CA SER A 2 27.65 13.13 -9.05
C SER A 2 27.32 14.11 -7.93
N VAL A 3 27.69 15.38 -8.13
CA VAL A 3 27.58 16.47 -7.17
C VAL A 3 26.22 17.14 -7.33
N GLN A 4 25.29 16.94 -6.38
CA GLN A 4 24.12 17.82 -6.25
C GLN A 4 24.49 19.08 -5.46
N GLY A 5 24.53 20.21 -6.15
CA GLY A 5 24.71 21.54 -5.55
C GLY A 5 23.53 21.93 -4.66
N ARG A 6 23.83 22.42 -3.46
CA ARG A 6 22.86 23.04 -2.55
C ARG A 6 22.67 24.50 -2.94
N ILE A 7 21.44 24.89 -3.26
CA ILE A 7 21.02 26.29 -3.31
C ILE A 7 20.22 26.55 -2.04
N GLY A 8 20.74 27.43 -1.18
CA GLY A 8 20.08 27.89 0.03
C GLY A 8 19.23 29.12 -0.25
N GLY A 9 18.04 29.18 0.36
CA GLY A 9 17.20 30.37 0.44
C GLY A 9 16.31 30.26 1.67
N ALA A 10 16.45 31.21 2.60
CA ALA A 10 15.84 31.21 3.92
C ALA A 10 14.36 31.58 3.89
N GLY A 11 13.55 30.69 4.48
CA GLY A 11 12.12 30.83 4.77
C GLY A 11 11.68 29.46 5.27
N GLY A 12 11.25 29.33 6.52
CA GLY A 12 11.09 28.07 7.26
C GLY A 12 9.99 27.11 6.76
N GLY A 13 9.85 26.93 5.45
CA GLY A 13 9.18 25.79 4.85
C GLY A 13 10.19 24.64 4.73
N LYS A 14 9.75 23.42 5.05
CA LYS A 14 10.55 22.21 4.86
C LYS A 14 11.11 22.21 3.42
N VAL A 15 12.44 22.23 3.27
CA VAL A 15 13.08 22.15 1.96
C VAL A 15 12.60 20.85 1.30
N LYS A 16 11.81 20.98 0.23
CA LYS A 16 11.31 19.82 -0.53
C LYS A 16 12.52 19.11 -1.15
N ARG A 17 12.82 17.91 -0.67
CA ARG A 17 13.89 17.07 -1.21
C ARG A 17 13.35 16.27 -2.39
N ALA A 18 14.13 16.14 -3.46
CA ALA A 18 13.80 15.22 -4.54
C ALA A 18 13.79 13.78 -4.00
N LEU A 19 12.69 13.06 -4.21
CA LEU A 19 12.52 11.65 -3.86
C LEU A 19 12.73 10.82 -5.14
N GLY A 20 13.66 9.87 -5.11
CA GLY A 20 13.85 8.93 -6.22
C GLY A 20 12.69 7.94 -6.31
N ILE A 21 12.46 7.37 -7.50
CA ILE A 21 11.35 6.43 -7.74
C ILE A 21 11.42 5.23 -6.79
N GLN A 22 12.61 4.64 -6.61
CA GLN A 22 12.82 3.53 -5.67
C GLN A 22 12.41 3.92 -4.23
N ALA A 23 12.89 5.06 -3.75
CA ALA A 23 12.53 5.56 -2.42
C ALA A 23 11.04 5.88 -2.27
N ALA A 24 10.38 6.32 -3.35
CA ALA A 24 8.94 6.55 -3.37
C ALA A 24 8.15 5.23 -3.26
N LEU A 25 8.58 4.20 -3.98
CA LEU A 25 7.96 2.87 -3.93
C LEU A 25 8.15 2.23 -2.56
N GLU A 26 9.37 2.24 -2.02
CA GLU A 26 9.65 1.74 -0.67
C GLU A 26 8.86 2.51 0.38
N TRP A 27 8.79 3.84 0.29
CA TRP A 27 7.97 4.63 1.20
C TRP A 27 6.48 4.24 1.12
N ALA A 28 5.92 4.15 -0.10
CA ALA A 28 4.50 3.83 -0.29
C ALA A 28 4.14 2.41 0.22
N PHE A 29 4.93 1.39 -0.14
CA PHE A 29 4.56 -0.01 0.14
C PHE A 29 5.13 -0.55 1.46
N ARG A 30 6.27 -0.04 1.95
CA ARG A 30 6.90 -0.50 3.18
C ARG A 30 6.56 0.36 4.40
N VAL A 31 6.57 1.69 4.24
CA VAL A 31 6.31 2.61 5.36
C VAL A 31 4.83 2.91 5.48
N GLU A 32 4.21 3.33 4.37
CA GLU A 32 2.79 3.65 4.33
C GLU A 32 1.89 2.41 4.22
N GLN A 33 2.46 1.23 3.93
CA GLN A 33 1.72 -0.04 3.80
C GLN A 33 0.53 0.06 2.83
N ALA A 34 0.68 0.88 1.77
CA ALA A 34 -0.31 1.01 0.72
C ALA A 34 -0.58 -0.35 0.06
N GLN A 35 -1.85 -0.61 -0.27
CA GLN A 35 -2.28 -1.87 -0.87
C GLN A 35 -2.49 -1.71 -2.37
N LEU A 36 -2.19 -2.78 -3.10
CA LEU A 36 -2.46 -2.86 -4.52
C LEU A 36 -3.93 -3.31 -4.72
N GLU A 37 -4.69 -2.55 -5.49
CA GLU A 37 -6.03 -2.98 -5.91
C GLU A 37 -5.89 -4.08 -6.97
N LEU A 38 -6.19 -5.31 -6.58
CA LEU A 38 -6.13 -6.47 -7.47
C LEU A 38 -7.46 -6.64 -8.21
N PRO A 39 -7.43 -7.01 -9.50
CA PRO A 39 -8.65 -7.37 -10.20
C PRO A 39 -9.29 -8.60 -9.53
N PRO A 40 -10.63 -8.74 -9.61
CA PRO A 40 -11.31 -9.90 -9.07
C PRO A 40 -10.75 -11.19 -9.69
N PRO A 41 -10.68 -12.29 -8.92
CA PRO A 41 -10.30 -13.60 -9.44
C PRO A 41 -11.15 -13.98 -10.66
N LYS A 42 -10.51 -14.48 -11.72
CA LYS A 42 -11.21 -14.88 -12.96
C LYS A 42 -11.93 -16.22 -12.82
N ASP A 43 -11.37 -17.11 -12.01
CA ASP A 43 -11.95 -18.39 -11.67
C ASP A 43 -12.90 -18.09 -10.51
N GLY A 44 -14.19 -17.91 -10.83
CA GLY A 44 -15.22 -17.40 -9.93
C GLY A 44 -14.98 -17.89 -8.50
N ALA A 45 -14.51 -16.97 -7.65
CA ALA A 45 -14.41 -17.26 -6.24
C ALA A 45 -15.82 -17.62 -5.79
N ASP A 46 -16.00 -18.84 -5.26
CA ASP A 46 -17.22 -19.21 -4.57
C ASP A 46 -17.60 -18.03 -3.68
N GLU A 47 -18.84 -17.57 -3.82
CA GLU A 47 -19.41 -16.46 -3.07
C GLU A 47 -19.08 -16.71 -1.59
N GLY A 48 -18.12 -15.94 -1.06
CA GLY A 48 -17.50 -16.27 0.23
C GLY A 48 -18.59 -16.42 1.29
N TYR A 49 -18.48 -17.44 2.14
CA TYR A 49 -19.45 -17.65 3.22
C TYR A 49 -19.52 -16.38 4.10
N SER A 50 -20.66 -15.69 4.02
CA SER A 50 -20.94 -14.54 4.88
C SER A 50 -21.61 -15.01 6.17
N PHE A 51 -21.10 -14.54 7.31
CA PHE A 51 -21.76 -14.75 8.60
C PHE A 51 -22.64 -13.56 8.95
N GLY A 52 -23.78 -13.82 9.59
CA GLY A 52 -24.60 -12.76 10.18
C GLY A 52 -23.82 -12.01 11.26
N LEU A 53 -24.04 -10.69 11.35
CA LEU A 53 -23.33 -9.81 12.29
C LEU A 53 -23.47 -10.28 13.75
N GLU A 54 -24.63 -10.82 14.11
CA GLU A 54 -24.91 -11.41 15.43
C GLU A 54 -23.93 -12.55 15.77
N TYR A 55 -23.67 -13.44 14.81
CA TYR A 55 -22.72 -14.54 14.98
C TYR A 55 -21.29 -14.04 15.17
N VAL A 56 -20.90 -13.03 14.38
CA VAL A 56 -19.57 -12.41 14.48
C VAL A 56 -19.37 -11.77 15.85
N LEU A 57 -20.36 -11.04 16.37
CA LEU A 57 -20.28 -10.40 17.68
C LEU A 57 -20.21 -11.43 18.82
N ILE A 58 -20.96 -12.52 18.76
CA ILE A 58 -20.89 -13.61 19.74
C ILE A 58 -19.48 -14.23 19.75
N GLN A 59 -18.90 -14.51 18.57
CA GLN A 59 -17.54 -15.04 18.48
C GLN A 59 -16.49 -14.06 19.01
N GLN A 60 -16.61 -12.77 18.66
CA GLN A 60 -15.71 -11.73 19.18
C GLN A 60 -15.78 -11.64 20.71
N ALA A 61 -16.98 -11.70 21.30
CA ALA A 61 -17.16 -11.70 22.74
C ALA A 61 -16.56 -12.95 23.41
N ALA A 62 -16.71 -14.12 22.80
CA ALA A 62 -16.15 -15.38 23.29
C ALA A 62 -14.61 -15.38 23.30
N LEU A 63 -13.98 -14.68 22.35
CA LEU A 63 -12.52 -14.55 22.28
C LEU A 63 -11.94 -13.65 23.38
N GLY A 64 -12.75 -12.77 23.98
CA GLY A 64 -12.32 -11.87 25.07
C GLY A 64 -11.26 -10.84 24.67
N CYS A 65 -10.98 -10.70 23.38
CA CYS A 65 -10.01 -9.77 22.82
C CYS A 65 -10.56 -9.13 21.54
N LYS A 66 -9.99 -7.98 21.15
CA LYS A 66 -10.35 -7.34 19.88
C LYS A 66 -9.79 -8.18 18.74
N VAL A 67 -10.68 -8.70 17.89
CA VAL A 67 -10.29 -9.37 16.65
C VAL A 67 -9.54 -8.37 15.78
N ASP A 68 -8.32 -8.75 15.36
CA ASP A 68 -7.58 -7.98 14.38
C ASP A 68 -8.31 -8.10 13.04
N GLY A 69 -8.94 -7.00 12.61
CA GLY A 69 -9.72 -6.94 11.38
C GLY A 69 -8.86 -6.91 10.11
N GLY A 70 -7.65 -7.46 10.14
CA GLY A 70 -6.72 -7.47 9.00
C GLY A 70 -6.25 -6.07 8.62
N GLN A 71 -6.05 -5.18 9.60
CA GLN A 71 -5.60 -3.82 9.31
C GLN A 71 -4.20 -3.87 8.69
N HIS A 72 -4.08 -3.57 7.41
CA HIS A 72 -2.80 -3.59 6.69
C HIS A 72 -1.85 -2.47 7.15
N LYS A 73 -2.37 -1.43 7.83
CA LYS A 73 -1.57 -0.40 8.51
C LYS A 73 -2.12 -0.14 9.91
N MET A 74 -1.23 -0.13 10.90
CA MET A 74 -1.58 0.23 12.27
C MET A 74 -2.00 1.71 12.30
N GLY A 75 -3.26 1.98 12.67
CA GLY A 75 -3.81 3.34 12.72
C GLY A 75 -4.66 3.78 11.53
N SER A 76 -5.02 2.88 10.60
CA SER A 76 -6.02 3.07 9.53
C SER A 76 -5.78 4.21 8.52
N TYR A 77 -4.68 4.97 8.63
CA TYR A 77 -4.41 6.10 7.76
C TYR A 77 -3.20 5.83 6.85
N THR A 78 -3.46 5.52 5.58
CA THR A 78 -2.47 5.53 4.50
C THR A 78 -2.41 6.94 3.91
N HIS A 79 -1.22 7.46 3.64
CA HIS A 79 -1.11 8.79 3.01
C HIS A 79 -1.70 8.78 1.60
N ALA A 80 -2.48 9.80 1.23
CA ALA A 80 -3.13 9.90 -0.09
C ALA A 80 -2.13 9.76 -1.26
N ASP A 81 -0.96 10.40 -1.17
CA ASP A 81 0.08 10.25 -2.20
C ASP A 81 0.59 8.80 -2.34
N ALA A 82 0.62 8.01 -1.25
CA ALA A 82 0.99 6.59 -1.33
C ALA A 82 -0.12 5.75 -1.99
N GLU A 83 -1.39 6.11 -1.78
CA GLU A 83 -2.52 5.50 -2.51
C GLU A 83 -2.44 5.81 -4.01
N VAL A 84 -2.09 7.05 -4.39
CA VAL A 84 -1.87 7.43 -5.80
C VAL A 84 -0.74 6.61 -6.42
N ILE A 85 0.37 6.42 -5.69
CA ILE A 85 1.47 5.54 -6.16
C ILE A 85 0.95 4.12 -6.35
N ALA A 86 0.19 3.58 -5.41
CA ALA A 86 -0.38 2.23 -5.50
C ALA A 86 -1.32 2.08 -6.71
N ALA A 87 -2.22 3.04 -6.94
CA ALA A 87 -3.11 3.06 -8.10
C ALA A 87 -2.32 3.13 -9.43
N THR A 88 -1.24 3.92 -9.45
CA THR A 88 -0.38 4.04 -10.64
C THR A 88 0.34 2.72 -10.94
N VAL A 89 0.83 2.04 -9.91
CA VAL A 89 1.49 0.73 -10.03
C VAL A 89 0.48 -0.34 -10.44
N ALA A 90 -0.75 -0.32 -9.92
CA ALA A 90 -1.82 -1.23 -10.32
C ALA A 90 -2.18 -1.08 -11.81
N GLY A 91 -2.11 0.14 -12.33
CA GLY A 91 -2.35 0.46 -13.75
C GLY A 91 -1.22 0.10 -14.71
N MET A 92 -0.23 -0.69 -14.30
CA MET A 92 0.90 -1.06 -15.17
C MET A 92 0.41 -1.73 -16.46
N PRO A 93 0.86 -1.28 -17.65
CA PRO A 93 0.39 -1.82 -18.91
C PRO A 93 0.96 -3.22 -19.17
N SER A 94 0.24 -4.02 -19.97
CA SER A 94 0.59 -5.41 -20.25
C SER A 94 1.94 -5.60 -20.95
N ASN A 95 2.36 -4.64 -21.78
CA ASN A 95 3.67 -4.62 -22.42
C ASN A 95 4.85 -4.44 -21.43
N LEU A 96 4.57 -3.95 -20.22
CA LEU A 96 5.51 -3.86 -19.11
C LEU A 96 5.28 -4.98 -18.07
N GLY A 97 4.51 -6.01 -18.42
CA GLY A 97 4.24 -7.17 -17.55
C GLY A 97 2.95 -7.07 -16.73
N GLY A 98 2.21 -5.96 -16.85
CA GLY A 98 0.87 -5.80 -16.28
C GLY A 98 0.83 -5.98 -14.76
N ILE A 99 -0.31 -6.48 -14.27
CA ILE A 99 -0.55 -6.68 -12.82
C ILE A 99 0.46 -7.63 -12.16
N ARG A 100 1.01 -8.61 -12.91
CA ARG A 100 2.02 -9.54 -12.38
C ARG A 100 3.31 -8.80 -12.06
N MET A 101 3.74 -7.90 -12.94
CA MET A 101 4.90 -7.06 -12.68
C MET A 101 4.62 -6.06 -11.57
N ALA A 102 3.43 -5.47 -11.52
CA ALA A 102 3.02 -4.59 -10.43
C ALA A 102 3.16 -5.28 -9.06
N ILE A 103 2.67 -6.52 -8.93
CA ILE A 103 2.84 -7.34 -7.72
C ILE A 103 4.33 -7.52 -7.38
N CYS A 104 5.16 -7.90 -8.37
CA CYS A 104 6.59 -8.06 -8.13
C CYS A 104 7.26 -6.76 -7.62
N VAL A 105 6.92 -5.61 -8.20
CA VAL A 105 7.45 -4.31 -7.78
C VAL A 105 7.06 -3.99 -6.34
N VAL A 106 5.81 -4.26 -5.97
CA VAL A 106 5.31 -4.05 -4.60
C VAL A 106 6.07 -4.93 -3.61
N GLU A 107 6.23 -6.22 -3.92
CA GLU A 107 6.93 -7.15 -3.03
C GLU A 107 8.42 -6.78 -2.88
N LEU A 108 9.08 -6.35 -3.95
CA LEU A 108 10.45 -5.84 -3.87
C LEU A 108 10.55 -4.57 -3.03
N ALA A 109 9.62 -3.62 -3.18
CA ALA A 109 9.58 -2.41 -2.37
C ALA A 109 9.35 -2.68 -0.88
N ARG A 110 8.59 -3.74 -0.54
CA ARG A 110 8.39 -4.20 0.84
C ARG A 110 9.67 -4.79 1.44
N ALA A 111 10.45 -5.53 0.64
CA ALA A 111 11.73 -6.11 1.07
C ALA A 111 12.80 -5.03 1.31
N GLY A 112 12.86 -3.99 0.46
CA GLY A 112 13.85 -2.92 0.48
C GLY A 112 15.15 -3.29 -0.21
#